data_AF-A0A420M942-F1
#
_entry.id   AF-A0A420M942-F1
#
_cell.length_a   1.000
_cell.length_b   1.000
_cell.length_c   1.000
_cell.angle_alpha   90.00
_cell.angle_beta   90.00
_cell.angle_gamma   90.00
#
_symmetry.space_group_name_H-M   'P 1'
#
loop_
_entity.id
_entity.type
_entity.pdbx_description
1 polymer ?
#
loop_
_entity_poly.entity_id
_entity_poly.type
_entity_poly.pdbx_seq_one_letter_code
_entity_poly.pdbx_strand_id
1 'polypeptide(L)'
;MLINDHNLDMLNAREDWTNWINSIEDLVVRNDVWNYCDPEGIENLVFTATKPSDSASKDTIQKYHSLQAIYESEKKKYDKVSDRIDLTVCQEFKQHYLGIHDVRGKLIALADSIQPIAKDQNQNVRTEFGSLKKGPGSTSLDKWLSRWPTLVSNAKRYKIENLSESQICDAFIEASREVNPPFYNYMKSKEAQVENEKNLIKEAAKIMKKISNAFLTALNEINPDHASNGSITVASSADSEEDENDQNDDATIVQKAQNTTNRALRTFRKLNPTLFEHKPYCTKYHW
;
A
#
# COMPACT_ATOMS: atom_id res chain seq x y z
N MET A 1 31.04 -6.17 14.18
CA MET A 1 30.50 -4.88 13.72
C MET A 1 29.43 -4.48 14.73
N LEU A 2 29.78 -3.59 15.65
CA LEU A 2 28.88 -3.10 16.70
C LEU A 2 27.89 -2.15 16.04
N ILE A 3 26.64 -2.57 15.90
CA ILE A 3 25.56 -1.66 15.51
C ILE A 3 25.38 -0.73 16.71
N ASN A 4 25.61 0.56 16.49
CA ASN A 4 25.35 1.59 17.49
C ASN A 4 23.90 1.43 17.97
N ASP A 5 23.71 1.07 19.24
CA ASP A 5 22.44 1.24 19.95
C ASP A 5 22.16 2.75 20.00
N HIS A 6 21.57 3.27 18.93
CA HIS A 6 20.91 4.57 18.94
C HIS A 6 19.90 4.57 20.08
N ASN A 7 19.85 5.68 20.84
CA ASN A 7 18.98 5.93 21.99
C ASN A 7 17.76 5.02 22.00
N LEU A 8 17.76 4.04 22.90
CA LEU A 8 16.62 3.16 23.11
C LEU A 8 15.42 4.05 23.42
N ASP A 9 14.37 3.96 22.60
CA ASP A 9 13.10 4.56 22.97
C ASP A 9 12.62 3.82 24.21
N MET A 10 12.50 4.55 25.32
CA MET A 10 12.10 4.01 26.62
C MET A 10 10.62 4.26 26.80
N LEU A 11 9.87 3.26 27.28
CA LEU A 11 8.47 3.41 27.67
C LEU A 11 8.41 3.72 29.17
N ASN A 12 8.59 5.00 29.52
CA ASN A 12 8.53 5.48 30.90
C ASN A 12 7.18 6.11 31.24
N ALA A 13 6.53 6.70 30.24
CA ALA A 13 5.22 7.32 30.36
C ALA A 13 4.32 6.97 29.16
N ARG A 14 3.04 7.32 29.24
CA ARG A 14 2.06 7.02 28.16
C ARG A 14 2.39 7.79 26.88
N GLU A 15 3.02 8.95 27.01
CA GLU A 15 3.44 9.81 25.91
C GLU A 15 4.54 9.15 25.07
N ASP A 16 5.36 8.30 25.69
CA ASP A 16 6.45 7.57 25.03
C ASP A 16 5.93 6.43 24.14
N TRP A 17 4.68 5.99 24.36
CA TRP A 17 4.05 4.85 23.69
C TRP A 17 4.29 4.86 22.19
N THR A 18 4.06 6.01 21.55
CA THR A 18 4.10 6.12 20.09
C THR A 18 5.51 5.92 19.54
N ASN A 19 6.53 6.51 20.15
CA ASN A 19 7.91 6.33 19.70
C ASN A 19 8.39 4.91 20.01
N TRP A 20 8.11 4.44 21.22
CA TRP A 20 8.48 3.12 21.68
C TRP A 20 7.92 2.01 20.80
N ILE A 21 6.60 2.01 20.53
CA ILE A 21 5.97 0.94 19.74
C ILE A 21 6.52 0.91 18.31
N ASN A 22 6.75 2.07 17.69
CA ASN A 22 7.33 2.13 16.34
C ASN A 22 8.78 1.61 16.32
N SER A 23 9.54 1.84 17.39
CA SER A 23 10.89 1.28 17.58
C SER A 23 10.87 -0.25 17.65
N ILE A 24 9.88 -0.82 18.36
CA ILE A 24 9.67 -2.27 18.43
C ILE A 24 9.24 -2.82 17.07
N GLU A 25 8.32 -2.18 16.35
CA GLU A 25 7.90 -2.64 15.03
C GLU A 25 9.03 -2.64 14.01
N ASP A 26 9.85 -1.58 13.98
CA ASP A 26 11.05 -1.51 13.15
C ASP A 26 12.03 -2.66 13.50
N LEU A 27 12.21 -2.98 14.78
CA LEU A 27 13.01 -4.13 15.18
C LEU A 27 12.42 -5.45 14.70
N VAL A 28 11.11 -5.65 14.82
CA VAL A 28 10.40 -6.86 14.38
C VAL A 28 10.52 -7.05 12.86
N VAL A 29 10.28 -5.98 12.09
CA VAL A 29 10.38 -5.99 10.62
C VAL A 29 11.80 -6.27 10.16
N ARG A 30 12.81 -5.60 10.73
CA ARG A 30 14.23 -5.85 10.39
C ARG A 30 14.69 -7.27 10.69
N ASN A 31 14.08 -7.92 11.67
CA ASN A 31 14.40 -9.30 12.04
C ASN A 31 13.52 -10.33 11.31
N ASP A 32 12.55 -9.91 10.50
CA ASP A 32 11.66 -10.81 9.74
C ASP A 32 10.93 -11.81 10.66
N VAL A 33 10.39 -11.31 11.78
CA VAL A 33 9.66 -12.12 12.79
C VAL A 33 8.24 -11.58 13.04
N TRP A 34 7.74 -10.71 12.15
CA TRP A 34 6.43 -10.05 12.30
C TRP A 34 5.28 -11.02 12.56
N ASN A 35 5.24 -12.14 11.83
CA ASN A 35 4.17 -13.13 11.93
C ASN A 35 3.95 -13.64 13.36
N TYR A 36 5.00 -13.68 14.18
CA TYR A 36 4.96 -14.17 15.56
C TYR A 36 4.76 -13.08 16.61
N CYS A 37 4.87 -11.82 16.21
CA CYS A 37 4.80 -10.66 17.10
C CYS A 37 3.51 -9.84 16.91
N ASP A 38 2.85 -9.99 15.76
CA ASP A 38 1.64 -9.25 15.41
C ASP A 38 0.52 -9.44 16.46
N PRO A 39 0.08 -8.36 17.16
CA PRO A 39 -1.03 -8.43 18.10
C PRO A 39 -2.32 -8.98 17.47
N GLU A 40 -2.57 -8.68 16.20
CA GLU A 40 -3.75 -9.15 15.44
C GLU A 40 -3.55 -10.55 14.82
N GLY A 41 -2.31 -11.05 14.83
CA GLY A 41 -1.95 -12.36 14.26
C GLY A 41 -2.40 -13.56 15.11
N ILE A 42 -2.19 -14.77 14.57
CA ILE A 42 -2.48 -16.03 15.27
C ILE A 42 -1.28 -16.99 15.36
N GLU A 43 -0.18 -16.67 14.67
CA GLU A 43 0.97 -17.55 14.60
C GLU A 43 1.86 -17.40 15.84
N ASN A 44 2.33 -18.53 16.36
CA ASN A 44 3.31 -18.58 17.45
C ASN A 44 4.55 -19.31 16.94
N LEU A 45 5.72 -18.81 17.33
CA LEU A 45 6.97 -19.47 16.99
C LEU A 45 7.12 -20.76 17.82
N VAL A 46 6.79 -21.89 17.20
CA VAL A 46 6.83 -23.23 17.83
C VAL A 46 7.56 -24.20 16.92
N PHE A 47 8.50 -24.96 17.49
CA PHE A 47 9.13 -26.06 16.76
C PHE A 47 8.19 -27.27 16.73
N THR A 48 7.71 -27.62 15.54
CA THR A 48 6.70 -28.69 15.35
C THR A 48 7.28 -29.98 14.77
N ALA A 49 8.54 -30.00 14.34
CA ALA A 49 9.14 -31.19 13.76
C ALA A 49 9.43 -32.24 14.84
N THR A 50 9.01 -33.48 14.59
CA THR A 50 9.28 -34.60 15.50
C THR A 50 10.70 -35.11 15.30
N LYS A 51 11.40 -35.34 16.41
CA LYS A 51 12.73 -35.95 16.38
C LYS A 51 12.65 -37.33 15.70
N PRO A 52 13.39 -37.56 14.60
CA PRO A 52 13.38 -38.85 13.93
C PRO A 52 14.03 -39.93 14.81
N SER A 53 13.66 -41.19 14.58
CA SER A 53 14.37 -42.33 15.17
C SER A 53 15.83 -42.33 14.76
N ASP A 54 16.72 -42.81 15.62
CA ASP A 54 18.15 -42.95 15.31
C ASP A 54 18.39 -43.95 14.14
N SER A 55 17.41 -44.80 13.85
CA SER A 55 17.41 -45.72 12.70
C SER A 55 16.84 -45.11 11.41
N ALA A 56 16.44 -43.83 11.42
CA ALA A 56 15.87 -43.18 10.25
C ALA A 56 16.91 -42.99 9.14
N SER A 57 16.43 -42.75 7.91
CA SER A 57 17.33 -42.47 6.80
C SER A 57 18.16 -41.21 7.05
N LYS A 58 19.37 -41.17 6.49
CA LYS A 58 20.27 -40.01 6.55
C LYS A 58 19.56 -38.73 6.09
N ASP A 59 18.74 -38.82 5.04
CA ASP A 59 17.97 -37.68 4.50
C ASP A 59 16.92 -37.17 5.49
N THR A 60 16.27 -38.07 6.24
CA THR A 60 15.28 -37.68 7.26
C THR A 60 15.95 -36.96 8.43
N ILE A 61 17.09 -37.49 8.89
CA ILE A 61 17.90 -36.87 9.96
C ILE A 61 18.42 -35.50 9.51
N GLN A 62 18.93 -35.40 8.28
CA GLN A 62 19.41 -34.13 7.72
C GLN A 62 18.29 -33.11 7.60
N LYS A 63 17.10 -33.48 7.12
CA LYS A 63 15.93 -32.60 7.03
C LYS A 63 15.52 -32.07 8.41
N TYR A 64 15.52 -32.92 9.43
CA TYR A 64 15.23 -32.52 10.81
C TYR A 64 16.24 -31.47 11.31
N HIS A 65 17.55 -31.69 11.13
CA HIS A 65 18.56 -30.73 11.54
C HIS A 65 18.46 -29.39 10.78
N SER A 66 18.13 -29.42 9.48
CA SER A 66 17.88 -28.19 8.72
C SER A 66 16.69 -27.41 9.28
N LEU A 67 15.58 -28.08 9.59
CA LEU A 67 14.41 -27.44 10.21
C LEU A 67 14.73 -26.89 11.61
N GLN A 68 15.51 -27.63 12.40
CA GLN A 68 15.94 -27.19 13.72
C GLN A 68 16.82 -25.93 13.63
N ALA A 69 17.77 -25.89 12.71
CA ALA A 69 18.63 -24.72 12.51
C ALA A 69 17.85 -23.47 12.05
N ILE A 70 16.83 -23.65 11.19
CA ILE A 70 15.93 -22.56 10.79
C ILE A 70 15.17 -22.04 12.01
N TYR A 71 14.57 -22.94 12.78
CA TYR A 71 13.83 -22.56 13.99
C TYR A 71 14.72 -21.86 15.02
N GLU A 72 15.93 -22.37 15.30
CA GLU A 72 16.86 -21.74 16.26
C GLU A 72 17.30 -20.34 15.78
N SER A 73 17.47 -20.15 14.48
CA SER A 73 17.76 -18.85 13.88
C SER A 73 16.61 -17.87 14.08
N GLU A 74 15.36 -18.26 13.79
CA GLU A 74 14.16 -17.45 14.03
C GLU A 74 13.94 -17.18 15.52
N LYS A 75 14.12 -18.19 16.37
CA LYS A 75 14.03 -18.10 17.83
C LYS A 75 14.98 -17.04 18.38
N LYS A 76 16.23 -17.04 17.93
CA LYS A 76 17.22 -16.02 18.32
C LYS A 76 16.80 -14.61 17.91
N LYS A 77 16.15 -14.44 16.75
CA LYS A 77 15.65 -13.15 16.29
C LYS A 77 14.43 -12.69 17.09
N TYR A 78 13.53 -13.62 17.39
CA TYR A 78 12.35 -13.41 18.23
C TYR A 78 12.74 -13.02 19.66
N ASP A 79 13.68 -13.75 20.27
CA ASP A 79 14.14 -13.51 21.64
C ASP A 79 14.76 -12.11 21.77
N LYS A 80 15.46 -11.61 20.74
CA LYS A 80 15.95 -10.21 20.72
C LYS A 80 14.82 -9.19 20.83
N VAL A 81 13.67 -9.44 20.22
CA VAL A 81 12.50 -8.55 20.32
C VAL A 81 11.94 -8.61 21.74
N SER A 82 11.80 -9.81 22.30
CA SER A 82 11.36 -9.99 23.69
C SER A 82 12.29 -9.27 24.68
N ASP A 83 13.60 -9.44 24.52
CA ASP A 83 14.61 -8.78 25.35
C ASP A 83 14.55 -7.26 25.20
N ARG A 84 14.31 -6.75 23.98
CA ARG A 84 14.14 -5.32 23.75
C ARG A 84 12.96 -4.76 24.54
N ILE A 85 11.81 -5.44 24.53
CA ILE A 85 10.64 -5.03 25.31
C ILE A 85 10.99 -5.01 26.79
N ASP A 86 11.62 -6.07 27.32
CA ASP A 86 11.96 -6.16 28.73
C ASP A 86 13.01 -5.12 29.17
N LEU A 87 13.89 -4.69 28.26
CA LEU A 87 14.89 -3.66 28.54
C LEU A 87 14.33 -2.24 28.48
N THR A 88 13.34 -1.99 27.62
CA THR A 88 12.88 -0.63 27.30
C THR A 88 11.61 -0.20 28.04
N VAL A 89 10.89 -1.14 28.65
CA VAL A 89 9.71 -0.84 29.48
C VAL A 89 10.12 -0.54 30.92
N CYS A 90 9.60 0.55 31.51
CA CYS A 90 9.87 0.89 32.91
C CYS A 90 9.26 -0.14 33.89
N GLN A 91 9.80 -0.21 35.10
CA GLN A 91 9.48 -1.25 36.07
C GLN A 91 7.98 -1.26 36.45
N GLU A 92 7.36 -0.09 36.50
CA GLU A 92 5.94 0.09 36.81
C GLU A 92 5.06 -0.59 35.75
N PHE A 93 5.40 -0.41 34.47
CA PHE A 93 4.64 -0.96 33.35
C PHE A 93 4.89 -2.46 33.14
N LYS A 94 6.03 -3.00 33.59
CA LYS A 94 6.29 -4.44 33.57
C LYS A 94 5.26 -5.26 34.34
N GLN A 95 4.58 -4.65 35.32
CA GLN A 95 3.53 -5.32 36.08
C GLN A 95 2.36 -5.76 35.20
N HIS A 96 2.11 -5.07 34.09
CA HIS A 96 0.98 -5.37 33.18
C HIS A 96 1.15 -6.68 32.41
N TYR A 97 2.39 -7.14 32.20
CA TYR A 97 2.67 -8.39 31.49
C TYR A 97 3.40 -9.43 32.35
N LEU A 98 3.31 -9.30 33.69
CA LEU A 98 3.93 -10.26 34.60
C LEU A 98 3.36 -11.68 34.36
N GLY A 99 4.25 -12.64 34.11
CA GLY A 99 3.87 -14.02 33.77
C GLY A 99 3.53 -14.26 32.29
N ILE A 100 3.58 -13.21 31.46
CA ILE A 100 3.44 -13.31 30.00
C ILE A 100 4.85 -13.36 29.39
N HIS A 101 5.11 -14.42 28.63
CA HIS A 101 6.46 -14.72 28.12
C HIS A 101 6.59 -14.56 26.61
N ASP A 102 5.49 -14.64 25.86
CA ASP A 102 5.49 -14.40 24.43
C ASP A 102 5.39 -12.89 24.13
N VAL A 103 6.10 -12.46 23.09
CA VAL A 103 6.17 -11.06 22.62
C VAL A 103 4.78 -10.50 22.34
N ARG A 104 3.93 -11.26 21.65
CA ARG A 104 2.59 -10.84 21.27
C ARG A 104 1.74 -10.52 22.49
N GLY A 105 1.70 -11.41 23.48
CA GLY A 105 0.98 -11.22 24.72
C GLY A 105 1.48 -10.01 25.51
N LYS A 106 2.80 -9.78 25.55
CA LYS A 106 3.38 -8.58 26.17
C LYS A 106 2.88 -7.31 25.48
N LEU A 107 2.90 -7.28 24.14
CA LEU A 107 2.45 -6.13 23.35
C LEU A 107 0.96 -5.84 23.55
N ILE A 108 0.11 -6.87 23.58
CA ILE A 108 -1.32 -6.72 23.86
C ILE A 108 -1.55 -6.15 25.26
N ALA A 109 -0.92 -6.73 26.28
CA ALA A 109 -1.10 -6.28 27.66
C ALA A 109 -0.62 -4.83 27.88
N LEU A 110 0.49 -4.44 27.23
CA LEU A 110 0.98 -3.06 27.27
C LEU A 110 0.06 -2.10 26.50
N ALA A 111 -0.49 -2.53 25.37
CA ALA A 111 -1.45 -1.74 24.61
C ALA A 111 -2.71 -1.47 25.44
N ASP A 112 -3.31 -2.50 26.04
CA ASP A 112 -4.53 -2.36 26.83
C ASP A 112 -4.37 -1.42 28.05
N SER A 113 -3.16 -1.30 28.59
CA SER A 113 -2.89 -0.56 29.83
C SER A 113 -2.29 0.84 29.64
N ILE A 114 -1.44 1.02 28.63
CA ILE A 114 -0.57 2.20 28.48
C ILE A 114 -0.91 3.00 27.22
N GLN A 115 -1.44 2.36 26.19
CA GLN A 115 -1.75 3.02 24.93
C GLN A 115 -2.66 4.25 25.17
N PRO A 116 -2.29 5.44 24.67
CA PRO A 116 -3.13 6.64 24.80
C PRO A 116 -4.52 6.45 24.21
N ILE A 117 -5.52 7.19 24.70
CA ILE A 117 -6.91 7.04 24.22
C ILE A 117 -7.02 7.53 22.77
N ALA A 118 -7.90 6.92 21.97
CA ALA A 118 -8.10 7.21 20.54
C ALA A 118 -8.22 8.71 20.19
N LYS A 119 -8.88 9.51 21.04
CA LYS A 119 -9.01 10.95 20.83
C LYS A 119 -7.66 11.67 20.87
N ASP A 120 -6.83 11.33 21.84
CA ASP A 120 -5.51 11.93 22.03
C ASP A 120 -4.54 11.44 20.95
N GLN A 121 -4.61 10.17 20.59
CA GLN A 121 -3.86 9.60 19.46
C GLN A 121 -4.15 10.34 18.15
N ASN A 122 -5.42 10.50 17.81
CA ASN A 122 -5.83 11.14 16.55
C ASN A 122 -5.36 12.59 16.50
N GLN A 123 -5.49 13.32 17.61
CA GLN A 123 -5.03 14.69 17.68
C GLN A 123 -3.50 14.80 17.61
N ASN A 124 -2.77 13.89 18.24
CA ASN A 124 -1.31 13.86 18.22
C ASN A 124 -0.79 13.62 16.78
N VAL A 125 -1.34 12.63 16.08
CA VAL A 125 -0.95 12.35 14.68
C VAL A 125 -1.32 13.50 13.75
N ARG A 126 -2.47 14.15 13.93
CA ARG A 126 -2.84 15.34 13.13
C ARG A 126 -1.93 16.53 13.40
N THR A 127 -1.57 16.76 14.67
CA THR A 127 -0.63 17.80 15.06
C THR A 127 0.75 17.55 14.45
N GLU A 128 1.21 16.30 14.53
CA GLU A 128 2.48 15.85 13.95
C GLU A 128 2.50 16.05 12.43
N PHE A 129 1.46 15.61 11.73
CA PHE A 129 1.29 15.81 10.29
C PHE A 129 1.33 17.30 9.91
N GLY A 130 0.61 18.14 10.66
CA GLY A 130 0.62 19.58 10.47
C GLY A 130 2.00 20.22 10.70
N SER A 131 2.80 19.66 11.61
CA SER A 131 4.18 20.12 11.86
C SER A 131 5.12 19.72 10.72
N LEU A 132 5.04 18.47 10.23
CA LEU A 132 5.93 17.95 9.19
C LEU A 132 5.73 18.66 7.84
N LYS A 133 4.49 19.04 7.53
CA LYS A 133 4.15 19.83 6.34
C LYS A 133 4.86 21.19 6.26
N LYS A 134 5.26 21.76 7.40
CA LYS A 134 5.96 23.06 7.46
C LYS A 134 7.46 22.93 7.15
N GLY A 135 7.96 21.72 6.93
CA GLY A 135 9.38 21.44 6.72
C GLY A 135 10.15 21.17 8.02
N PRO A 136 11.48 21.08 7.95
CA PRO A 136 12.33 20.68 9.08
C PRO A 136 12.37 21.69 10.22
N GLY A 137 12.02 22.96 9.99
CA GLY A 137 12.03 24.01 11.01
C GLY A 137 13.41 24.15 11.66
N SER A 138 13.47 24.02 12.99
CA SER A 138 14.72 24.04 13.77
C SER A 138 15.33 22.65 14.00
N THR A 139 14.72 21.58 13.50
CA THR A 139 15.25 20.21 13.60
C THR A 139 16.17 19.87 12.44
N SER A 140 17.10 18.92 12.65
CA SER A 140 17.95 18.44 11.56
C SER A 140 17.11 17.77 10.46
N LEU A 141 17.62 17.83 9.22
CA LEU A 141 16.97 17.23 8.06
C LEU A 141 16.70 15.75 8.27
N ASP A 142 17.69 15.00 8.77
CA ASP A 142 17.56 13.56 9.01
C ASP A 142 16.46 13.23 10.01
N LYS A 143 16.32 14.04 11.08
CA LYS A 143 15.27 13.86 12.08
C LYS A 143 13.90 14.23 11.52
N TRP A 144 13.82 15.19 10.62
CA TRP A 144 12.58 15.49 9.92
C TRP A 144 12.19 14.36 8.97
N LEU A 145 13.15 13.81 8.21
CA LEU A 145 12.92 12.69 7.31
C LEU A 145 12.47 11.42 8.06
N SER A 146 13.09 11.09 9.20
CA SER A 146 12.74 9.88 9.96
C SER A 146 11.34 9.90 10.60
N ARG A 147 10.74 11.08 10.75
CA ARG A 147 9.38 11.23 11.31
C ARG A 147 8.27 10.90 10.32
N TRP A 148 8.52 10.98 9.02
CA TRP A 148 7.50 10.68 8.00
C TRP A 148 7.06 9.20 8.00
N PRO A 149 7.96 8.19 7.98
CA PRO A 149 7.56 6.79 8.11
C PRO A 149 6.79 6.52 9.41
N THR A 150 7.24 7.11 10.52
CA THR A 150 6.57 7.03 11.82
C THR A 150 5.12 7.55 11.75
N LEU A 151 4.90 8.66 11.04
CA LEU A 151 3.57 9.22 10.81
C LEU A 151 2.67 8.26 10.02
N VAL A 152 3.19 7.62 8.96
CA VAL A 152 2.46 6.64 8.16
C VAL A 152 2.03 5.44 9.01
N SER A 153 2.96 4.87 9.78
CA SER A 153 2.67 3.75 10.70
C SER A 153 1.58 4.12 11.70
N ASN A 154 1.65 5.31 12.30
CA ASN A 154 0.65 5.77 13.27
C ASN A 154 -0.72 6.02 12.64
N ALA A 155 -0.77 6.66 11.46
CA ALA A 155 -2.02 6.93 10.76
C ALA A 155 -2.73 5.62 10.37
N LYS A 156 -1.95 4.62 9.94
CA LYS A 156 -2.45 3.27 9.64
C LYS A 156 -2.93 2.54 10.89
N ARG A 157 -2.13 2.54 11.97
CA ARG A 157 -2.47 1.89 13.25
C ARG A 157 -3.78 2.41 13.83
N TYR A 158 -3.94 3.73 13.87
CA TYR A 158 -5.11 4.36 14.49
C TYR A 158 -6.28 4.57 13.52
N LYS A 159 -6.17 4.11 12.27
CA LYS A 159 -7.21 4.21 11.23
C LYS A 159 -7.78 5.64 11.13
N ILE A 160 -6.89 6.63 11.05
CA ILE A 160 -7.29 8.03 11.06
C ILE A 160 -8.02 8.39 9.77
N GLU A 161 -9.29 8.75 9.89
CA GLU A 161 -10.07 9.23 8.75
C GLU A 161 -9.42 10.46 8.09
N ASN A 162 -9.39 10.46 6.76
CA ASN A 162 -8.81 11.53 5.94
C ASN A 162 -7.30 11.73 6.13
N LEU A 163 -6.58 10.70 6.58
CA LEU A 163 -5.12 10.68 6.59
C LEU A 163 -4.62 9.32 6.07
N SER A 164 -4.90 9.04 4.80
CA SER A 164 -4.40 7.85 4.12
C SER A 164 -2.91 7.96 3.81
N GLU A 165 -2.26 6.81 3.57
CA GLU A 165 -0.86 6.75 3.15
C GLU A 165 -0.59 7.62 1.91
N SER A 166 -1.48 7.59 0.90
CA SER A 166 -1.38 8.46 -0.28
C SER A 166 -1.36 9.94 0.09
N GLN A 167 -2.25 10.37 0.99
CA GLN A 167 -2.32 11.77 1.41
C GLN A 167 -1.06 12.21 2.17
N ILE A 168 -0.46 11.29 2.95
CA ILE A 168 0.81 11.55 3.64
C ILE A 168 1.97 11.65 2.63
N CYS A 169 2.04 10.74 1.66
CA CYS A 169 3.04 10.76 0.59
C CYS A 169 2.97 12.04 -0.25
N ASP A 170 1.77 12.46 -0.65
CA ASP A 170 1.57 13.70 -1.40
C ASP A 170 2.05 14.91 -0.57
N ALA A 171 1.70 14.94 0.72
CA ALA A 171 2.12 16.00 1.62
C ALA A 171 3.64 16.02 1.87
N PHE A 172 4.30 14.85 1.89
CA PHE A 172 5.76 14.75 1.97
C PHE A 172 6.44 15.35 0.74
N ILE A 173 5.93 15.03 -0.45
CA ILE A 173 6.42 15.60 -1.70
C ILE A 173 6.28 17.13 -1.66
N GLU A 174 5.08 17.62 -1.31
CA GLU A 174 4.83 19.08 -1.18
C GLU A 174 5.76 19.75 -0.15
N ALA A 175 5.95 19.15 1.02
CA ALA A 175 6.84 19.69 2.05
C ALA A 175 8.32 19.68 1.62
N SER A 176 8.69 18.80 0.69
CA SER A 176 10.04 18.71 0.13
C SER A 176 10.35 19.81 -0.90
N ARG A 177 9.36 20.61 -1.32
CA ARG A 177 9.54 21.68 -2.33
C ARG A 177 10.66 22.65 -1.96
N GLU A 178 10.63 23.15 -0.72
CA GLU A 178 11.61 24.14 -0.23
C GLU A 178 12.92 23.49 0.23
N VAL A 179 12.87 22.22 0.64
CA VAL A 179 14.01 21.49 1.20
C VAL A 179 14.89 20.89 0.10
N ASN A 180 14.27 20.34 -0.95
CA ASN A 180 14.93 19.70 -2.09
C ASN A 180 14.08 19.91 -3.36
N PRO A 181 14.17 21.11 -3.98
CA PRO A 181 13.44 21.41 -5.21
C PRO A 181 13.67 20.42 -6.36
N PRO A 182 14.90 19.93 -6.61
CA PRO A 182 15.13 18.89 -7.62
C PRO A 182 14.31 17.62 -7.41
N PHE A 183 14.25 17.11 -6.17
CA PHE A 183 13.43 15.95 -5.84
C PHE A 183 11.94 16.21 -6.05
N TYR A 184 11.45 17.36 -5.57
CA TYR A 184 10.04 17.76 -5.75
C TYR A 184 9.65 17.81 -7.23
N ASN A 185 10.44 18.50 -8.05
CA ASN A 185 10.17 18.63 -9.48
C ASN A 185 10.19 17.27 -10.20
N TYR A 186 11.12 16.40 -9.83
CA TYR A 186 11.17 15.03 -10.34
C TYR A 186 9.89 14.26 -10.02
N MET A 187 9.45 14.29 -8.76
CA MET A 187 8.24 13.58 -8.32
C MET A 187 6.98 14.13 -9.01
N LYS A 188 6.84 15.45 -9.13
CA LYS A 188 5.71 16.08 -9.83
C LYS A 188 5.66 15.75 -11.33
N SER A 189 6.82 15.69 -11.97
CA SER A 189 6.92 15.26 -13.38
C SER A 189 6.45 13.81 -13.55
N LYS A 190 6.84 12.92 -12.62
CA LYS A 190 6.37 11.53 -12.62
C LYS A 190 4.87 11.40 -12.37
N GLU A 191 4.31 12.15 -11.42
CA GLU A 191 2.85 12.19 -11.19
C GLU A 191 2.12 12.60 -12.47
N ALA A 192 2.60 13.62 -13.17
CA ALA A 192 2.01 14.09 -14.43
C ALA A 192 2.11 13.02 -15.54
N GLN A 193 3.22 12.28 -15.62
CA GLN A 193 3.37 11.18 -16.58
C GLN A 193 2.34 10.07 -16.33
N VAL A 194 2.20 9.62 -15.07
CA VAL A 194 1.24 8.57 -14.70
C VAL A 194 -0.20 9.00 -14.98
N GLU A 195 -0.54 10.25 -14.70
CA GLU A 195 -1.88 10.78 -14.98
C GLU A 195 -2.16 10.88 -16.49
N ASN A 196 -1.15 11.27 -17.28
CA ASN A 196 -1.26 11.26 -18.74
C ASN A 196 -1.49 9.83 -19.28
N GLU A 197 -0.76 8.84 -18.78
CA GLU A 197 -0.92 7.43 -19.15
C GLU A 197 -2.32 6.90 -18.81
N LYS A 198 -2.85 7.23 -17.62
CA LYS A 198 -4.23 6.86 -17.24
C LYS A 198 -5.27 7.46 -18.19
N ASN A 199 -5.11 8.73 -18.57
CA ASN A 199 -6.01 9.40 -19.49
C ASN A 199 -5.95 8.78 -20.89
N LEU A 200 -4.77 8.39 -21.38
CA LEU A 200 -4.62 7.65 -22.64
C LEU A 200 -5.35 6.30 -22.60
N ILE A 201 -5.24 5.55 -21.50
CA ILE A 201 -5.96 4.28 -21.32
C ILE A 201 -7.48 4.50 -21.31
N LYS A 202 -7.95 5.54 -20.62
CA LYS A 202 -9.38 5.88 -20.56
C LYS A 202 -9.94 6.23 -21.94
N GLU A 203 -9.20 7.02 -22.73
CA GLU A 203 -9.59 7.35 -24.11
C GLU A 203 -9.55 6.13 -25.04
N ALA A 204 -8.53 5.27 -24.91
CA ALA A 204 -8.48 4.01 -25.64
C ALA A 204 -9.69 3.12 -25.33
N ALA A 205 -10.09 3.01 -24.06
CA ALA A 205 -11.28 2.27 -23.64
C ALA A 205 -12.57 2.87 -24.22
N LYS A 206 -12.69 4.21 -24.23
CA LYS A 206 -13.84 4.93 -24.83
C LYS A 206 -13.95 4.65 -26.34
N ILE A 207 -12.82 4.66 -27.05
CA ILE A 207 -12.78 4.35 -28.48
C ILE A 207 -13.15 2.88 -28.74
N MET A 208 -12.60 1.94 -27.96
CA MET A 208 -12.95 0.52 -28.08
C MET A 208 -14.44 0.27 -27.83
N LYS A 209 -15.04 0.96 -26.85
CA LYS A 209 -16.49 0.90 -26.61
C LYS A 209 -17.30 1.42 -27.80
N LYS A 210 -16.89 2.54 -28.42
CA LYS A 210 -17.54 3.06 -29.64
C LYS A 210 -17.47 2.06 -30.80
N ILE A 211 -16.31 1.43 -30.99
CA ILE A 211 -16.13 0.39 -32.02
C ILE A 211 -17.04 -0.81 -31.74
N SER A 212 -17.04 -1.31 -30.50
CA SER A 212 -17.88 -2.45 -30.10
C SER A 212 -19.36 -2.17 -30.29
N ASN A 213 -19.85 -0.99 -29.92
CA ASN A 213 -21.24 -0.60 -30.12
C ASN A 213 -21.60 -0.53 -31.60
N ALA A 214 -20.73 0.06 -32.45
CA ALA A 214 -20.97 0.14 -33.89
C ALA A 214 -21.06 -1.26 -34.53
N PHE A 215 -20.22 -2.21 -34.10
CA PHE A 215 -20.31 -3.60 -34.53
C PHE A 215 -21.60 -4.27 -34.07
N LEU A 216 -22.01 -4.08 -32.81
CA LEU A 216 -23.26 -4.65 -32.29
C LEU A 216 -24.49 -4.11 -33.02
N THR A 217 -24.55 -2.80 -33.30
CA THR A 217 -25.63 -2.19 -34.10
C THR A 217 -25.68 -2.80 -35.50
N ALA A 218 -24.53 -2.89 -36.19
CA ALA A 218 -24.48 -3.49 -37.52
C ALA A 218 -24.90 -4.96 -37.52
N LEU A 219 -24.50 -5.74 -36.52
CA LEU A 219 -24.85 -7.16 -36.41
C LEU A 219 -26.35 -7.36 -36.12
N ASN A 220 -26.95 -6.56 -35.24
CA ASN A 220 -28.37 -6.66 -34.91
C ASN A 220 -29.28 -6.27 -36.09
N GLU A 221 -28.83 -5.39 -36.99
CA GLU A 221 -29.59 -4.99 -38.18
C GLU A 221 -29.45 -5.96 -39.37
N ILE A 222 -28.36 -6.73 -39.44
CA ILE A 222 -28.16 -7.77 -40.47
C ILE A 222 -29.02 -9.02 -40.20
N ASN A 223 -29.52 -9.20 -38.97
CA ASN A 223 -30.41 -10.31 -38.61
C ASN A 223 -31.66 -9.82 -37.85
N PRO A 224 -32.67 -9.24 -38.55
CA PRO A 224 -33.85 -8.67 -37.91
C PRO A 224 -34.77 -9.70 -37.22
N ASP A 225 -34.63 -11.01 -37.49
CA ASP A 225 -35.55 -12.04 -36.99
C ASP A 225 -35.15 -12.72 -35.66
N HIS A 226 -34.20 -12.15 -34.92
CA HIS A 226 -33.94 -12.54 -33.53
C HIS A 226 -34.03 -11.39 -32.52
N ALA A 227 -34.86 -10.37 -32.80
CA ALA A 227 -35.55 -9.67 -31.72
C ALA A 227 -36.71 -10.53 -31.22
N SER A 228 -36.44 -11.45 -30.29
CA SER A 228 -37.47 -11.92 -29.38
C SER A 228 -36.96 -11.89 -27.94
N ASN A 229 -37.46 -10.87 -27.23
CA ASN A 229 -37.69 -10.83 -25.79
C ASN A 229 -36.48 -10.89 -24.86
N GLY A 230 -35.89 -9.71 -24.63
CA GLY A 230 -35.05 -9.43 -23.47
C GLY A 230 -34.98 -7.93 -23.21
N SER A 231 -36.11 -7.36 -22.76
CA SER A 231 -36.19 -5.96 -22.32
C SER A 231 -35.08 -5.64 -21.32
N ILE A 232 -34.15 -4.76 -21.69
CA ILE A 232 -33.44 -3.93 -20.73
C ILE A 232 -33.54 -2.49 -21.22
N THR A 233 -34.57 -1.82 -20.72
CA THR A 233 -34.64 -0.37 -20.64
C THR A 233 -33.39 0.16 -19.94
N VAL A 234 -32.57 0.93 -20.63
CA VAL A 234 -31.70 1.92 -19.98
C VAL A 234 -32.06 3.27 -20.56
N ALA A 235 -32.67 4.07 -19.69
CA ALA A 235 -33.08 5.42 -19.95
C ALA A 235 -31.91 6.26 -20.50
N SER A 236 -32.24 7.02 -21.55
CA SER A 236 -31.42 8.11 -22.06
C SER A 236 -31.15 9.12 -20.94
N SER A 237 -29.87 9.32 -20.61
CA SER A 237 -29.42 10.59 -20.06
C SER A 237 -28.69 11.29 -21.20
N ALA A 238 -29.33 12.34 -21.71
CA ALA A 238 -28.76 13.25 -22.68
C ALA A 238 -27.52 13.91 -22.09
N ASP A 239 -26.40 13.81 -22.80
CA ASP A 239 -25.41 14.88 -22.85
C ASP A 239 -25.15 15.15 -24.33
N SER A 240 -25.70 16.28 -24.76
CA SER A 240 -25.61 16.81 -26.10
C SER A 240 -24.23 17.42 -26.28
N GLU A 241 -23.42 16.87 -27.17
CA GLU A 241 -22.28 17.61 -27.74
C GLU A 241 -22.23 17.40 -29.26
N GLU A 242 -22.74 18.44 -29.92
CA GLU A 242 -22.43 18.97 -31.25
C GLU A 242 -21.97 17.98 -32.33
N ASP A 243 -22.94 17.64 -33.20
CA ASP A 243 -22.74 17.07 -34.51
C ASP A 243 -21.86 17.99 -35.38
N GLU A 244 -20.64 17.57 -35.68
CA GLU A 244 -19.98 17.99 -36.92
C GLU A 244 -20.76 17.38 -38.09
N ASN A 245 -21.58 18.24 -38.67
CA ASN A 245 -22.46 18.03 -39.80
C ASN A 245 -21.63 17.68 -41.05
N ASP A 246 -21.34 16.39 -41.24
CA ASP A 246 -20.76 15.87 -42.47
C ASP A 246 -21.88 15.16 -43.25
N GLN A 247 -22.52 15.93 -44.13
CA GLN A 247 -23.59 15.48 -45.01
C GLN A 247 -23.10 14.32 -45.87
N ASN A 248 -23.51 13.11 -45.51
CA ASN A 248 -23.48 11.95 -46.40
C ASN A 248 -24.80 11.20 -46.27
N ASP A 249 -25.83 11.81 -46.85
CA ASP A 249 -27.23 11.35 -46.79
C ASP A 249 -27.52 10.14 -47.69
N ASP A 250 -26.55 9.65 -48.47
CA ASP A 250 -26.71 8.53 -49.41
C ASP A 250 -25.89 7.27 -49.04
N ALA A 251 -25.29 7.25 -47.85
CA ALA A 251 -24.53 6.10 -47.37
C ALA A 251 -25.46 5.08 -46.69
N THR A 252 -25.46 3.82 -47.16
CA THR A 252 -26.15 2.71 -46.47
C THR A 252 -25.69 2.62 -45.01
N ILE A 253 -26.55 2.13 -44.11
CA ILE A 253 -26.26 2.12 -42.66
C ILE A 253 -24.97 1.30 -42.37
N VAL A 254 -24.74 0.23 -43.14
CA VAL A 254 -23.49 -0.55 -43.12
C VAL A 254 -22.28 0.31 -43.47
N GLN A 255 -22.40 1.19 -44.47
CA GLN A 255 -21.34 2.13 -44.86
C GLN A 255 -21.11 3.19 -43.77
N LYS A 256 -22.17 3.67 -43.10
CA LYS A 256 -22.05 4.59 -41.95
C LYS A 256 -21.35 3.91 -40.76
N ALA A 257 -21.68 2.66 -40.47
CA ALA A 257 -21.01 1.86 -39.43
C ALA A 257 -19.54 1.59 -39.79
N GLN A 258 -19.25 1.27 -41.05
CA GLN A 258 -17.89 1.06 -41.54
C GLN A 258 -17.05 2.35 -41.49
N ASN A 259 -17.63 3.50 -41.86
CA ASN A 259 -16.98 4.80 -41.78
C ASN A 259 -16.69 5.19 -40.33
N THR A 260 -17.64 4.96 -39.43
CA THR A 260 -17.47 5.20 -37.98
C THR A 260 -16.37 4.31 -37.40
N THR A 261 -16.35 3.03 -37.78
CA THR A 261 -15.32 2.07 -37.37
C THR A 261 -13.94 2.47 -37.90
N ASN A 262 -13.85 2.85 -39.17
CA ASN A 262 -12.60 3.31 -39.78
C ASN A 262 -12.09 4.62 -39.16
N ARG A 263 -12.97 5.56 -38.82
CA ARG A 263 -12.62 6.79 -38.09
C ARG A 263 -12.08 6.46 -36.70
N ALA A 264 -12.75 5.58 -35.97
CA ALA A 264 -12.32 5.14 -34.64
C ALA A 264 -10.97 4.39 -34.68
N LEU A 265 -10.75 3.52 -35.66
CA LEU A 265 -9.48 2.81 -35.87
C LEU A 265 -8.32 3.75 -36.21
N ARG A 266 -8.58 4.81 -37.01
CA ARG A 266 -7.56 5.84 -37.29
C ARG A 266 -7.19 6.61 -36.02
N THR A 267 -8.15 6.97 -35.19
CA THR A 267 -7.87 7.64 -33.90
C THR A 267 -7.10 6.71 -32.95
N PHE A 268 -7.46 5.43 -32.87
CA PHE A 268 -6.75 4.45 -32.05
C PHE A 268 -5.29 4.27 -32.50
N ARG A 269 -5.02 4.19 -33.81
CA ARG A 269 -3.66 4.08 -34.35
C ARG A 269 -2.79 5.31 -34.05
N LYS A 270 -3.37 6.48 -33.78
CA LYS A 270 -2.62 7.67 -33.34
C LYS A 270 -2.25 7.62 -31.85
N LEU A 271 -2.98 6.84 -31.05
CA LEU A 271 -2.70 6.60 -29.62
C LEU A 271 -1.70 5.45 -29.40
N ASN A 272 -1.65 4.49 -30.33
CA ASN A 272 -0.82 3.29 -30.18
C ASN A 272 0.73 3.54 -30.14
N PRO A 273 1.31 4.57 -30.79
CA PRO A 273 2.74 4.86 -30.69
C PRO A 273 3.19 5.25 -29.27
N THR A 274 2.30 5.86 -28.48
CA THR A 274 2.62 6.34 -27.12
C THR A 274 2.37 5.31 -26.02
N LEU A 275 1.61 4.24 -26.31
CA LEU A 275 1.26 3.18 -25.34
C LEU A 275 2.29 2.04 -25.26
N PHE A 276 3.11 1.83 -26.30
CA PHE A 276 4.04 0.70 -26.40
C PHE A 276 5.48 0.99 -25.93
N GLU A 277 5.82 2.24 -25.60
CA GLU A 277 7.20 2.60 -25.19
C GLU A 277 7.51 2.35 -23.71
N HIS A 278 6.53 1.98 -22.88
CA HIS A 278 6.77 1.79 -21.45
C HIS A 278 6.26 0.45 -20.92
N LYS A 279 7.23 -0.39 -20.52
CA LYS A 279 6.97 -1.57 -19.67
C LYS A 279 6.36 -1.09 -18.35
N PRO A 280 5.36 -1.81 -17.79
CA PRO A 280 4.79 -1.46 -16.50
C PRO A 280 5.84 -1.76 -15.41
N TYR A 281 6.52 -0.74 -14.93
CA TYR A 281 7.19 -0.81 -13.65
C TYR A 281 6.11 -0.75 -12.58
N CYS A 282 5.69 -1.92 -12.08
CA CYS A 282 5.02 -2.02 -10.79
C CYS A 282 5.97 -1.48 -9.71
N THR A 283 5.90 -0.18 -9.43
CA THR A 283 6.47 0.37 -8.20
C THR A 283 5.53 0.02 -7.05
N LYS A 284 5.70 -1.19 -6.51
CA LYS A 284 5.49 -1.40 -5.08
C LYS A 284 6.54 -0.56 -4.38
N TYR A 285 6.15 0.60 -3.89
CA TYR A 285 6.94 1.30 -2.89
C TYR A 285 6.90 0.40 -1.64
N HIS A 286 8.00 -0.31 -1.38
CA HIS A 286 8.30 -0.81 -0.04
C HIS A 286 9.21 0.24 0.58
N TRP A 287 8.67 0.91 1.59
CA TRP A 287 9.43 1.64 2.59
C TRP A 287 9.85 0.65 3.68
#